data_AF-A0ABD2PYI8-F1
#
_entry.id   AF-A0ABD2PYI8-F1
#
_cell.length_a   1.000
_cell.length_b   1.000
_cell.length_c   1.000
_cell.angle_alpha   90.00
_cell.angle_beta   90.00
_cell.angle_gamma   90.00
#
_symmetry.space_group_name_H-M   'P 1'
#
loop_
_entity.id
_entity.type
_entity.pdbx_description
1 polymer ?
#
loop_
_entity_poly.entity_id
_entity_poly.type
_entity_poly.pdbx_seq_one_letter_code
_entity_poly.pdbx_strand_id
1 'polypeptide(L)' 'MRVNPILTWSGAEVWSFLRTLELRYCPLYDQGYTSLGSRSNTFKNKNLAYKNENGEICYRPAYSLDDEQTERHGRTQNNV' A
#
# COMPACT_ATOMS: atom_id res chain seq x y z
N MET A 1 -25.76 8.97 12.82
CA MET A 1 -24.55 9.14 13.66
C MET A 1 -23.40 8.38 12.99
N ARG A 2 -22.20 8.96 12.84
CA ARG A 2 -20.98 8.27 12.33
C ARG A 2 -20.03 8.01 13.49
N VAL A 3 -19.34 6.87 13.50
CA VAL A 3 -18.35 6.49 14.53
C VAL A 3 -17.05 6.10 13.82
N ASN A 4 -15.93 6.75 14.18
CA ASN A 4 -14.63 6.60 13.50
C ASN A 4 -13.52 6.21 14.50
N PRO A 5 -13.45 4.94 14.94
CA PRO A 5 -12.56 4.51 16.04
C PRO A 5 -11.06 4.52 15.69
N ILE A 6 -10.71 4.55 14.40
CA ILE A 6 -9.33 4.52 13.90
C ILE A 6 -8.92 5.84 13.26
N LEU A 7 -9.63 6.94 13.53
CA LEU A 7 -9.41 8.23 12.87
C LEU A 7 -7.98 8.77 13.09
N THR A 8 -7.39 8.48 14.24
CA THR A 8 -6.06 8.98 14.62
C THR A 8 -4.93 8.02 14.26
N TRP A 9 -5.24 6.86 13.67
CA TRP A 9 -4.22 5.88 13.32
C TRP A 9 -3.49 6.31 12.07
N SER A 10 -2.17 6.22 12.12
CA SER A 10 -1.29 6.25 10.96
C SER A 10 -1.32 4.91 10.22
N GLY A 11 -0.92 4.93 8.94
CA GLY A 11 -0.71 3.73 8.14
C GLY A 11 0.31 2.77 8.78
N ALA A 12 1.33 3.30 9.46
CA ALA A 12 2.29 2.50 10.20
C ALA A 12 1.63 1.74 11.38
N GLU A 13 0.74 2.39 12.13
CA GLU A 13 -0.01 1.75 13.21
C GLU A 13 -0.98 0.68 12.68
N VAL A 14 -1.64 0.93 11.54
CA VAL A 14 -2.47 -0.07 10.86
C VAL A 14 -1.65 -1.32 10.51
N TRP A 15 -0.48 -1.14 9.89
CA TRP A 15 0.38 -2.27 9.52
C TRP A 15 0.96 -3.01 10.73
N SER A 16 1.41 -2.28 11.74
CA SER A 16 1.89 -2.86 13.00
C SER A 16 0.81 -3.74 13.63
N PHE A 17 -0.41 -3.23 13.78
CA PHE A 17 -1.54 -3.98 14.33
C PHE A 17 -1.84 -5.26 13.52
N LEU A 18 -1.95 -5.15 12.19
CA LEU A 18 -2.24 -6.30 11.32
C LEU A 18 -1.15 -7.38 11.42
N ARG A 19 0.12 -6.97 11.41
CA ARG A 19 1.27 -7.88 11.37
C ARG A 19 1.57 -8.50 12.73
N THR A 20 1.51 -7.74 13.81
CA THR A 20 1.76 -8.23 15.18
C THR A 20 0.72 -9.25 15.62
N LEU A 21 -0.53 -9.10 15.16
CA LEU A 21 -1.62 -10.03 15.47
C LEU A 21 -1.82 -11.12 14.41
N GLU A 22 -0.94 -11.20 13.41
CA GLU A 22 -1.02 -12.17 12.31
C GLU A 22 -2.38 -12.20 11.60
N LEU A 23 -3.02 -11.03 11.49
CA LEU A 23 -4.31 -10.91 10.85
C LEU A 23 -4.16 -11.06 9.33
N ARG A 24 -5.06 -11.83 8.73
CA ARG A 24 -5.12 -11.95 7.26
C ARG A 24 -5.50 -10.59 6.65
N TYR A 25 -4.69 -10.13 5.71
CA TYR A 25 -4.97 -8.94 4.88
C TYR A 25 -4.95 -9.31 3.39
N CYS A 26 -5.36 -8.38 2.53
CA CYS A 26 -5.46 -8.62 1.09
C CYS A 26 -4.07 -8.87 0.47
N PRO A 27 -3.84 -9.98 -0.27
CA PRO A 27 -2.51 -10.29 -0.85
C PRO A 27 -1.97 -9.26 -1.85
N LEU A 28 -2.80 -8.36 -2.38
CA LEU A 28 -2.33 -7.28 -3.23
C LEU A 28 -1.37 -6.35 -2.49
N TYR A 29 -1.52 -6.20 -1.17
CA TYR A 29 -0.58 -5.41 -0.37
C TYR A 29 0.83 -6.01 -0.38
N ASP A 30 0.98 -7.33 -0.44
CA ASP A 30 2.30 -7.97 -0.58
C ASP A 30 2.92 -7.76 -1.97
N GLN A 31 2.10 -7.42 -2.97
CA GLN A 31 2.53 -7.20 -4.35
C GLN A 31 2.90 -5.73 -4.63
N GLY A 32 2.91 -4.87 -3.59
CA GLY A 32 3.29 -3.46 -3.68
C GLY A 32 2.15 -2.48 -3.95
N TYR A 33 0.89 -2.90 -3.83
CA TYR A 33 -0.23 -1.97 -3.80
C TYR A 33 -0.34 -1.36 -2.40
N THR A 34 -0.45 -0.03 -2.28
CA THR A 34 -0.56 0.65 -0.97
C THR A 34 -1.95 1.21 -0.71
N SER A 35 -2.76 1.38 -1.76
CA SER A 35 -4.12 1.90 -1.68
C SER A 35 -5.00 1.20 -2.73
N LEU A 36 -6.12 0.57 -2.33
CA LEU A 36 -6.99 -0.23 -3.19
C LEU A 36 -8.37 0.40 -3.46
N GLY A 37 -8.81 0.43 -4.72
CA GLY A 37 -10.03 1.12 -5.16
C GLY A 37 -10.56 0.48 -6.43
N SER A 38 -10.85 1.22 -7.51
CA SER A 38 -11.35 0.56 -8.72
C SER A 38 -10.23 -0.19 -9.44
N ARG A 39 -10.57 -1.27 -10.12
CA ARG A 39 -9.62 -2.05 -10.93
C ARG A 39 -8.95 -1.21 -12.03
N SER A 40 -9.62 -0.16 -12.52
CA SER A 40 -9.12 0.70 -13.60
C SER A 40 -8.18 1.81 -13.15
N ASN A 41 -8.13 2.13 -11.85
CA ASN A 41 -7.34 3.24 -11.31
C ASN A 41 -6.44 2.85 -10.13
N THR A 42 -6.13 1.57 -10.01
CA THR A 42 -5.31 1.03 -8.92
C THR A 42 -4.08 0.35 -9.49
N PHE A 43 -2.92 0.92 -9.20
CA PHE A 43 -1.61 0.43 -9.64
C PHE A 43 -0.69 0.24 -8.42
N LYS A 44 0.38 -0.54 -8.61
CA LYS A 44 1.43 -0.71 -7.59
C LYS A 44 2.10 0.64 -7.31
N ASN A 45 2.48 0.87 -6.07
CA ASN A 45 3.16 2.08 -5.66
C ASN A 45 4.60 2.07 -6.17
N LYS A 46 4.97 3.08 -6.96
CA LYS A 46 6.32 3.21 -7.54
C LYS A 46 7.40 3.38 -6.48
N ASN A 47 7.07 3.91 -5.30
CA ASN A 47 8.02 4.07 -4.19
C ASN A 47 8.46 2.73 -3.59
N LEU A 48 7.72 1.65 -3.83
CA LEU A 48 8.08 0.30 -3.41
C LEU A 48 8.85 -0.47 -4.49
N ALA A 49 9.07 0.12 -5.67
CA ALA A 49 9.74 -0.54 -6.77
C ALA A 49 11.26 -0.68 -6.50
N TYR A 50 11.82 -1.84 -6.84
CA TYR A 50 13.26 -2.09 -6.82
C TYR A 50 13.66 -3.00 -7.98
N LYS A 51 14.93 -2.99 -8.37
CA LYS A 51 15.47 -3.95 -9.34
C LYS A 51 16.05 -5.14 -8.60
N ASN A 52 15.67 -6.35 -9.01
CA ASN A 52 16.31 -7.57 -8.53
C ASN A 52 17.68 -7.79 -9.21
N GLU A 53 18.38 -8.86 -8.84
CA GLU A 53 19.68 -9.23 -9.40
C GLU A 53 19.64 -9.47 -10.92
N ASN A 54 18.46 -9.88 -11.44
CA ASN A 54 18.22 -10.10 -12.87
C ASN A 54 17.85 -8.81 -13.63
N GLY A 55 17.76 -7.67 -12.94
CA GLY A 55 17.37 -6.38 -13.52
C GLY A 55 15.85 -6.19 -13.70
N GLU A 56 15.03 -7.12 -13.23
CA GLU A 56 13.56 -7.05 -13.29
C GLU A 56 13.02 -6.11 -12.21
N ILE A 57 11.93 -5.40 -12.53
CA ILE A 57 11.25 -4.52 -11.58
C ILE A 57 10.35 -5.36 -10.66
N CYS A 58 10.73 -5.44 -9.39
CA CYS A 58 9.95 -6.05 -8.33
C CYS A 58 9.39 -4.96 -7.40
N TYR A 59 8.48 -5.35 -6.51
CA TYR A 59 7.87 -4.42 -5.56
C TYR A 59 7.94 -4.99 -4.15
N ARG A 60 8.28 -4.13 -3.19
CA ARG A 60 8.21 -4.43 -1.76
C ARG A 60 6.74 -4.44 -1.30
N PRO A 61 6.43 -5.15 -0.21
CA PRO A 61 5.09 -5.15 0.36
C PRO A 61 4.71 -3.77 0.91
N ALA A 62 3.41 -3.51 1.04
CA ALA A 62 2.84 -2.21 1.39
C ALA A 62 3.30 -1.67 2.75
N TYR A 63 3.53 -2.56 3.72
CA TYR A 63 4.03 -2.19 5.05
C TYR A 63 5.49 -1.71 5.04
N SER A 64 6.20 -1.81 3.91
CA SER A 64 7.54 -1.26 3.72
C SER A 64 7.52 0.15 3.12
N LEU A 65 6.37 0.82 3.08
CA LEU A 65 6.27 2.19 2.60
C LEU A 65 6.72 3.16 3.71
N ASP A 66 7.80 3.91 3.45
CA ASP A 66 8.36 4.84 4.44
C ASP A 66 7.54 6.13 4.59
N ASP A 67 7.11 6.72 3.47
CA ASP A 67 6.34 7.97 3.46
C ASP A 67 4.86 7.70 3.22
N GLU A 68 4.07 7.80 4.29
CA GLU A 68 2.62 7.62 4.29
C GLU A 68 1.90 8.60 3.34
N GLN A 69 2.43 9.81 3.12
CA GLN A 69 1.83 10.77 2.18
C GLN A 69 1.77 10.20 0.75
N THR A 70 2.63 9.23 0.45
CA THR A 70 2.69 8.58 -0.85
C THR A 70 1.80 7.34 -0.98
N GLU A 71 1.00 6.99 0.04
CA GLU A 71 0.10 5.82 0.03
C GLU A 71 -0.77 5.77 -1.23
N ARG A 72 -1.22 6.94 -1.71
CA ARG A 72 -2.14 7.05 -2.86
C ARG A 72 -1.44 7.36 -4.18
N HIS A 73 -0.11 7.31 -4.26
CA HIS A 73 0.60 7.52 -5.53
C HIS A 73 0.32 6.42 -6.58
N GLY A 74 -0.20 5.26 -6.16
CA GLY A 74 -0.72 4.22 -7.07
C GLY A 74 -2.10 4.51 -7.68
N ARG A 75 -2.68 5.71 -7.47
CA ARG A 75 -4.06 6.07 -7.85
C ARG A 75 -4.19 6.99 -9.05
N THR A 76 -3.09 7.37 -9.66
CA THR A 76 -3.07 8.37 -10.72
C THR A 76 -4.06 8.00 -11.83
N GLN A 77 -4.88 8.97 -12.23
CA GLN A 77 -5.64 8.91 -13.47
C GLN A 77 -4.65 8.99 -14.62
N ASN A 78 -4.84 8.16 -15.65
CA ASN A 78 -4.27 8.49 -16.96
C ASN A 78 -4.81 9.87 -17.34
N ASN A 79 -3.96 10.91 -17.29
CA ASN A 79 -4.20 12.08 -18.12
C ASN A 79 -4.02 11.59 -19.55
N VAL A 80 -5.15 11.30 -20.19
CA VAL A 80 -5.24 11.30 -21.65
C VAL A 80 -4.87 12.70 -22.15
#